data_AF-W5W3A2-F1
#
_entry.id   AF-W5W3A2-F1
#
_cell.length_a   1.000
_cell.length_b   1.000
_cell.length_c   1.000
_cell.angle_alpha   90.00
_cell.angle_beta   90.00
_cell.angle_gamma   90.00
#
_symmetry.space_group_name_H-M   'P 1'
#
loop_
_entity.id
_entity.type
_entity.pdbx_description
1 polymer ?
#
loop_
_entity_poly.entity_id
_entity_poly.type
_entity_poly.pdbx_seq_one_letter_code
_entity_poly.pdbx_strand_id
1 'polypeptide(L)'
;MLIDQKLCRHFGEDAVFRSSRSISPATLFDPELLKAVNESAVVLVVIGPNWLTVSRDGEQRIFAPADWVRTEIEIATAGNKSIIPILVGEVTMPLAKDLPPTISSLASRQYVRLHHRSAERDLTHIVDAVREKLADRERGVKLPKATNSVLLTSLGVTQRSADIKLGAADINGRHYSDSIVYQCRDFAHEPQGSISFNLGMNYRKLEVTAGVLDNAADPGQTGVFQVITDGQVRKEVTVRQGQPQNLTIDVSDVLNLRLLVYRPGTTVHPMLAGARLMGGQSNYLPELAWGKPVLHP
;
A
#
# COMPACT_ATOMS: atom_id res chain seq x y z
N MET A 1 -19.18 17.56 13.84
CA MET A 1 -19.47 18.18 12.53
C MET A 1 -20.71 17.50 11.98
N LEU A 2 -21.55 18.17 11.18
CA LEU A 2 -22.82 17.59 10.72
C LEU A 2 -22.67 16.27 9.94
N ILE A 3 -21.65 16.17 9.08
CA ILE A 3 -21.32 14.92 8.35
C ILE A 3 -21.03 13.78 9.32
N ASP A 4 -20.10 14.00 10.25
CA ASP A 4 -19.69 13.04 11.29
C ASP A 4 -20.88 12.53 12.11
N GLN A 5 -21.73 13.43 12.61
CA GLN A 5 -22.94 13.04 13.35
C GLN A 5 -23.91 12.22 12.51
N LYS A 6 -24.11 12.58 11.23
CA LYS A 6 -24.99 11.85 10.32
C LYS A 6 -24.45 10.44 10.06
N LEU A 7 -23.15 10.32 9.77
CA LEU A 7 -22.50 9.03 9.54
C LEU A 7 -22.55 8.15 10.78
N CYS A 8 -22.22 8.66 11.98
CA CYS A 8 -22.30 7.89 13.23
C CYS A 8 -23.72 7.36 13.49
N ARG A 9 -24.77 8.14 13.19
CA ARG A 9 -26.16 7.69 13.32
C ARG A 9 -26.51 6.53 12.38
N HIS A 10 -25.87 6.43 11.21
CA HIS A 10 -26.18 5.42 10.21
C HIS A 10 -25.26 4.19 10.26
N PHE A 11 -24.00 4.35 10.69
CA PHE A 11 -22.98 3.31 10.66
C PHE A 11 -22.47 2.90 12.04
N GLY A 12 -22.80 3.64 13.10
CA GLY A 12 -22.27 3.45 14.46
C GLY A 12 -21.07 4.34 14.75
N GLU A 13 -20.82 4.63 16.03
CA GLU A 13 -19.67 5.47 16.42
C GLU A 13 -18.34 4.77 16.16
N ASP A 14 -18.25 3.46 16.37
CA ASP A 14 -17.02 2.67 16.16
C ASP A 14 -16.62 2.54 14.69
N ALA A 15 -17.58 2.73 13.76
CA ALA A 15 -17.36 2.59 12.32
C ALA A 15 -16.97 3.91 11.64
N VAL A 16 -16.94 5.03 12.38
CA VAL A 16 -16.69 6.37 11.83
C VAL A 16 -15.51 7.00 12.55
N PHE A 17 -14.41 7.15 11.85
CA PHE A 17 -13.22 7.82 12.36
C PHE A 17 -13.14 9.27 11.87
N ARG A 18 -12.82 10.20 12.79
CA ARG A 18 -12.58 11.60 12.47
C ARG A 18 -11.34 12.11 13.20
N SER A 19 -10.36 12.60 12.44
CA SER A 19 -9.06 13.02 12.98
C SER A 19 -9.13 14.12 14.05
N SER A 20 -10.18 14.95 14.07
CA SER A 20 -10.35 16.01 15.09
C SER A 20 -11.01 15.54 16.40
N ARG A 21 -11.56 14.32 16.48
CA ARG A 21 -12.28 13.80 17.67
C ARG A 21 -11.47 12.73 18.41
N SER A 22 -10.50 12.10 17.74
CA SER A 22 -9.99 10.78 18.17
C SER A 22 -8.55 10.76 18.68
N ILE A 23 -7.95 11.91 19.04
CA ILE A 23 -6.65 11.88 19.72
C ILE A 23 -6.70 12.71 21.01
N SER A 24 -6.32 12.05 22.11
CA SER A 24 -6.17 12.67 23.42
C SER A 24 -5.11 13.77 23.41
N PRO A 25 -5.31 14.89 24.14
CA PRO A 25 -4.26 15.86 24.38
C PRO A 25 -3.01 15.17 24.97
N ALA A 26 -1.82 15.54 24.49
CA ALA A 26 -0.48 15.09 24.93
C ALA A 26 0.11 13.79 24.34
N THR A 27 -0.52 13.15 23.34
CA THR A 27 0.10 12.04 22.59
C THR A 27 0.85 12.55 21.35
N LEU A 28 2.03 12.01 21.04
CA LEU A 28 2.65 12.18 19.72
C LEU A 28 1.76 11.45 18.69
N PHE A 29 1.04 12.22 17.88
CA PHE A 29 0.11 11.72 16.87
C PHE A 29 0.86 11.00 15.74
N ASP A 30 0.68 9.68 15.57
CA ASP A 30 1.06 9.01 14.31
C ASP A 30 0.41 7.62 14.09
N PRO A 31 0.50 6.61 15.00
CA PRO A 31 0.15 5.24 14.64
C PRO A 31 -1.36 4.97 14.48
N GLU A 32 -2.20 5.59 15.31
CA GLU A 32 -3.64 5.36 15.30
C GLU A 32 -4.32 5.96 14.06
N LEU A 33 -3.81 7.10 13.59
CA LEU A 33 -4.29 7.76 12.38
C LEU A 33 -4.00 6.91 11.14
N LEU A 34 -2.75 6.42 11.03
CA LEU A 34 -2.32 5.51 9.98
C LEU A 34 -3.14 4.22 9.99
N LYS A 35 -3.38 3.66 11.19
CA LYS A 35 -4.21 2.46 11.36
C LYS A 35 -5.65 2.73 10.91
N ALA A 36 -6.25 3.84 11.34
CA ALA A 36 -7.63 4.18 11.02
C ALA A 36 -7.85 4.37 9.51
N VAL A 37 -6.94 5.05 8.81
CA VAL A 37 -7.03 5.19 7.33
C VAL A 37 -6.85 3.85 6.64
N ASN A 38 -5.94 2.99 7.13
CA ASN A 38 -5.74 1.65 6.59
C ASN A 38 -6.93 0.71 6.83
N GLU A 39 -7.65 0.83 7.96
CA GLU A 39 -8.84 0.03 8.25
C GLU A 39 -10.09 0.58 7.56
N SER A 40 -10.09 1.88 7.21
CA SER A 40 -11.21 2.52 6.53
C SER A 40 -11.47 1.93 5.15
N ALA A 41 -12.75 1.80 4.80
CA ALA A 41 -13.22 1.36 3.49
C ALA A 41 -13.46 2.52 2.52
N VAL A 42 -13.99 3.61 3.06
CA VAL A 42 -14.32 4.83 2.34
C VAL A 42 -13.67 5.98 3.08
N VAL A 43 -12.99 6.87 2.35
CA VAL A 43 -12.34 8.06 2.90
C VAL A 43 -13.04 9.29 2.34
N LEU A 44 -13.59 10.12 3.22
CA LEU A 44 -14.27 11.35 2.83
C LEU A 44 -13.31 12.54 2.96
N VAL A 45 -12.98 13.18 1.85
CA VAL A 45 -12.09 14.36 1.85
C VAL A 45 -12.94 15.62 1.83
N VAL A 46 -13.03 16.30 2.98
CA VAL A 46 -13.91 17.46 3.14
C VAL A 46 -13.17 18.73 2.75
N ILE A 47 -13.58 19.34 1.64
CA ILE A 47 -12.94 20.52 1.02
C ILE A 47 -13.84 21.73 1.26
N GLY A 48 -13.44 22.58 2.19
CA GLY A 48 -14.10 23.85 2.52
C GLY A 48 -13.41 25.07 1.89
N PRO A 49 -13.98 26.28 2.05
CA PRO A 49 -13.50 27.50 1.40
C PRO A 49 -12.03 27.83 1.66
N ASN A 50 -11.52 27.45 2.83
CA ASN A 50 -10.15 27.76 3.22
C ASN A 50 -9.18 26.61 2.95
N TRP A 51 -9.60 25.51 2.31
CA TRP A 51 -8.80 24.29 2.24
C TRP A 51 -7.44 24.49 1.54
N LEU A 52 -7.39 25.31 0.49
CA LEU A 52 -6.14 25.70 -0.18
C LEU A 52 -5.45 26.92 0.44
N THR A 53 -6.18 27.74 1.20
CA THR A 53 -5.69 29.06 1.64
C THR A 53 -5.25 29.11 3.10
N VAL A 54 -5.61 28.11 3.92
CA VAL A 54 -5.06 28.00 5.28
C VAL A 54 -3.54 27.88 5.18
N SER A 55 -2.84 28.83 5.78
CA SER A 55 -1.39 28.85 5.85
C SER A 55 -0.89 28.85 7.29
N ARG A 56 0.27 28.26 7.52
CA ARG A 56 1.04 28.40 8.76
C ARG A 56 2.42 28.93 8.39
N ASP A 57 2.85 30.01 9.02
CA ASP A 57 4.16 30.63 8.79
C ASP A 57 4.44 30.99 7.31
N GLY A 58 3.40 31.38 6.57
CA GLY A 58 3.47 31.76 5.16
C GLY A 58 3.42 30.60 4.16
N GLU A 59 3.45 29.34 4.62
CA GLU A 59 3.29 28.16 3.79
C GLU A 59 1.85 27.66 3.83
N GLN A 60 1.26 27.38 2.66
CA GLN A 60 -0.06 26.75 2.58
C GLN A 60 0.00 25.37 3.24
N ARG A 61 -0.90 25.11 4.19
CA ARG A 61 -0.81 23.94 5.06
C ARG A 61 -0.76 22.65 4.26
N ILE A 62 -1.58 22.51 3.21
CA ILE A 62 -1.63 21.31 2.37
C ILE A 62 -0.31 21.00 1.64
N PHE A 63 0.59 21.98 1.49
CA PHE A 63 1.92 21.79 0.89
C PHE A 63 2.99 21.45 1.92
N ALA A 64 2.77 21.79 3.20
CA ALA A 64 3.73 21.51 4.26
C ALA A 64 4.00 19.99 4.36
N PRO A 65 5.27 19.56 4.46
CA PRO A 65 5.61 18.14 4.57
C PRO A 65 4.98 17.42 5.76
N ALA A 66 4.59 18.17 6.80
CA ALA A 66 3.96 17.66 8.02
C ALA A 66 2.43 17.83 8.05
N ASP A 67 1.79 18.09 6.91
CA ASP A 67 0.33 18.20 6.86
C ASP A 67 -0.36 16.83 6.82
N TRP A 68 -1.11 16.56 7.87
CA TRP A 68 -1.83 15.30 8.06
C TRP A 68 -2.91 15.05 7.01
N VAL A 69 -3.56 16.10 6.50
CA VAL A 69 -4.62 15.92 5.49
C VAL A 69 -3.99 15.37 4.21
N ARG A 70 -2.85 15.94 3.79
CA ARG A 70 -2.07 15.41 2.68
C ARG A 70 -1.65 13.95 2.94
N THR A 71 -1.04 13.66 4.08
CA THR A 71 -0.58 12.30 4.43
C THR A 71 -1.72 11.27 4.40
N GLU A 72 -2.88 11.57 4.99
CA GLU A 72 -4.05 10.68 4.97
C GLU A 72 -4.53 10.40 3.54
N ILE A 73 -4.56 11.43 2.68
CA ILE A 73 -4.97 11.28 1.27
C ILE A 73 -3.96 10.44 0.49
N GLU A 74 -2.66 10.62 0.74
CA GLU A 74 -1.59 9.81 0.14
C GLU A 74 -1.74 8.34 0.51
N ILE A 75 -1.96 8.03 1.80
CA ILE A 75 -2.17 6.67 2.29
C ILE A 75 -3.44 6.06 1.71
N ALA A 76 -4.54 6.81 1.72
CA ALA A 76 -5.80 6.36 1.14
C ALA A 76 -5.66 6.05 -0.36
N THR A 77 -4.88 6.86 -1.07
CA THR A 77 -4.61 6.67 -2.50
C THR A 77 -3.73 5.44 -2.72
N ALA A 78 -2.63 5.30 -1.97
CA ALA A 78 -1.73 4.15 -2.04
C ALA A 78 -2.42 2.83 -1.65
N GLY A 79 -3.35 2.88 -0.70
CA GLY A 79 -4.17 1.75 -0.27
C GLY A 79 -5.38 1.47 -1.16
N ASN A 80 -5.50 2.16 -2.31
CA ASN A 80 -6.62 2.06 -3.26
C ASN A 80 -8.01 2.15 -2.59
N LYS A 81 -8.15 3.06 -1.61
CA LYS A 81 -9.40 3.29 -0.88
C LYS A 81 -10.42 4.01 -1.77
N SER A 82 -11.70 3.82 -1.46
CA SER A 82 -12.77 4.62 -2.08
C SER A 82 -12.74 6.04 -1.51
N ILE A 83 -12.07 6.97 -2.21
CA ILE A 83 -12.00 8.37 -1.81
C ILE A 83 -13.16 9.15 -2.44
N ILE A 84 -13.97 9.82 -1.61
CA ILE A 84 -15.07 10.69 -2.04
C ILE A 84 -14.77 12.13 -1.56
N PRO A 85 -14.42 13.06 -2.46
CA PRO A 85 -14.35 14.47 -2.14
C PRO A 85 -15.73 15.04 -1.80
N ILE A 86 -15.81 15.81 -0.71
CA ILE A 86 -17.01 16.52 -0.26
C ILE A 86 -16.75 18.02 -0.33
N LEU A 87 -17.37 18.72 -1.27
CA LEU A 87 -17.27 20.18 -1.39
C LEU A 87 -18.27 20.85 -0.46
N VAL A 88 -17.81 21.75 0.41
CA VAL A 88 -18.66 22.45 1.38
C VAL A 88 -18.95 23.88 0.93
N GLY A 89 -20.23 24.20 0.72
CA GLY A 89 -20.65 25.51 0.21
C GLY A 89 -20.37 25.68 -1.28
N GLU A 90 -20.00 26.89 -1.69
CA GLU A 90 -19.77 27.26 -3.10
C GLU A 90 -18.34 26.97 -3.58
N VAL A 91 -17.65 26.03 -2.94
CA VAL A 91 -16.26 25.68 -3.27
C VAL A 91 -16.23 24.90 -4.58
N THR A 92 -15.30 25.28 -5.45
CA THR A 92 -14.97 24.53 -6.66
C THR A 92 -13.92 23.48 -6.36
N MET A 93 -13.97 22.35 -7.08
CA MET A 93 -12.93 21.34 -6.98
C MET A 93 -11.56 21.96 -7.34
N PRO A 94 -10.51 21.77 -6.51
CA PRO A 94 -9.16 22.20 -6.85
C PRO A 94 -8.69 21.63 -8.18
N LEU A 95 -7.91 22.40 -8.95
CA LEU A 95 -7.24 21.86 -10.13
C LEU A 95 -6.02 21.05 -9.69
N ALA A 96 -5.62 20.07 -10.52
CA ALA A 96 -4.45 19.22 -10.22
C ALA A 96 -3.16 20.03 -9.97
N LYS A 97 -3.01 21.20 -10.62
CA LYS A 97 -1.88 22.12 -10.46
C LYS A 97 -1.88 22.91 -9.14
N ASP A 98 -3.05 23.03 -8.50
CA ASP A 98 -3.22 23.75 -7.24
C ASP A 98 -3.03 22.80 -6.03
N LEU A 99 -2.67 21.54 -6.29
CA LEU A 99 -2.46 20.48 -5.31
C LEU A 99 -1.00 20.03 -5.28
N PRO A 100 -0.51 19.51 -4.14
CA PRO A 100 0.74 18.76 -4.12
C PRO A 100 0.72 17.62 -5.15
N PRO A 101 1.84 17.35 -5.86
CA PRO A 101 1.88 16.33 -6.91
C PRO A 101 1.39 14.96 -6.48
N THR A 102 1.68 14.58 -5.23
CA THR A 102 1.32 13.29 -4.63
C THR A 102 -0.17 13.09 -4.41
N ILE A 103 -0.96 14.17 -4.31
CA ILE A 103 -2.42 14.11 -4.16
C ILE A 103 -3.17 14.73 -5.34
N SER A 104 -2.46 15.10 -6.41
CA SER A 104 -3.03 15.75 -7.60
C SER A 104 -4.17 14.95 -8.24
N SER A 105 -4.15 13.62 -8.13
CA SER A 105 -5.23 12.72 -8.59
C SER A 105 -6.56 12.94 -7.87
N LEU A 106 -6.58 13.64 -6.73
CA LEU A 106 -7.83 14.01 -6.06
C LEU A 106 -8.71 14.85 -6.99
N ALA A 107 -8.12 15.74 -7.79
CA ALA A 107 -8.83 16.66 -8.68
C ALA A 107 -9.67 15.97 -9.77
N SER A 108 -9.36 14.72 -10.13
CA SER A 108 -10.11 13.95 -11.14
C SER A 108 -11.21 13.06 -10.56
N ARG A 109 -11.43 13.09 -9.24
CA ARG A 109 -12.46 12.27 -8.58
C ARG A 109 -13.84 12.93 -8.62
N GLN A 110 -14.87 12.10 -8.79
CA GLN A 110 -16.26 12.52 -8.65
C GLN A 110 -16.52 12.98 -7.21
N TYR A 111 -17.14 14.13 -7.03
CA TYR A 111 -17.37 14.75 -5.73
C TYR A 111 -18.86 14.81 -5.38
N VAL A 112 -19.14 14.93 -4.09
CA VAL A 112 -20.48 15.26 -3.56
C VAL A 112 -20.42 16.66 -2.96
N ARG A 113 -21.51 17.42 -3.03
CA ARG A 113 -21.58 18.77 -2.45
C ARG A 113 -22.48 18.78 -1.22
N LEU A 114 -22.11 19.61 -0.24
CA LEU A 114 -22.88 19.90 0.96
C LEU A 114 -23.15 21.41 1.04
N HIS A 115 -24.40 21.82 0.79
CA HIS A 115 -24.84 23.19 1.03
C HIS A 115 -25.63 23.28 2.33
N HIS A 116 -25.51 24.44 2.99
CA HIS A 116 -26.23 24.69 4.24
C HIS A 116 -27.75 24.66 4.07
N ARG A 117 -28.27 25.19 2.94
CA ARG A 117 -29.72 25.27 2.67
C ARG A 117 -30.37 23.93 2.33
N SER A 118 -29.60 22.96 1.84
CA SER A 118 -30.06 21.61 1.48
C SER A 118 -29.39 20.52 2.33
N ALA A 119 -28.87 20.90 3.51
CA ALA A 119 -27.97 20.07 4.31
C ALA A 119 -28.51 18.66 4.55
N GLU A 120 -29.78 18.49 4.94
CA GLU A 120 -30.35 17.16 5.19
C GLU A 120 -30.40 16.27 3.94
N ARG A 121 -30.73 16.84 2.78
CA ARG A 121 -30.74 16.11 1.50
C ARG A 121 -29.32 15.72 1.11
N ASP A 122 -28.40 16.66 1.19
CA ASP A 122 -27.00 16.46 0.79
C ASP A 122 -26.32 15.45 1.73
N LEU A 123 -26.58 15.52 3.04
CA LEU A 123 -26.11 14.54 4.01
C LEU A 123 -26.66 13.15 3.75
N THR A 124 -27.93 13.04 3.33
CA THR A 124 -28.51 11.75 2.93
C THR A 124 -27.81 11.20 1.69
N HIS A 125 -27.55 12.06 0.70
CA HIS A 125 -26.81 11.67 -0.50
C HIS A 125 -25.36 11.23 -0.20
N ILE A 126 -24.70 11.87 0.77
CA ILE A 126 -23.38 11.42 1.26
C ILE A 126 -23.47 10.02 1.90
N VAL A 127 -24.48 9.79 2.75
CA VAL A 127 -24.71 8.46 3.36
C VAL A 127 -24.96 7.41 2.29
N ASP A 128 -25.76 7.72 1.28
CA ASP A 128 -26.06 6.80 0.18
C ASP A 128 -24.82 6.51 -0.68
N ALA A 129 -24.00 7.52 -0.98
CA ALA A 129 -22.73 7.33 -1.68
C ALA A 129 -21.75 6.45 -0.88
N VAL A 130 -21.69 6.63 0.44
CA VAL A 130 -20.89 5.76 1.32
C VAL A 130 -21.45 4.34 1.31
N ARG A 131 -22.77 4.16 1.46
CA ARG A 131 -23.43 2.85 1.38
C ARG A 131 -23.18 2.17 0.05
N GLU A 132 -23.25 2.90 -1.06
CA GLU A 132 -22.96 2.37 -2.37
C GLU A 132 -21.51 1.91 -2.45
N LYS A 133 -20.53 2.68 -1.95
CA LYS A 133 -19.12 2.22 -1.96
C LYS A 133 -18.87 1.06 -1.01
N LEU A 134 -19.55 1.00 0.12
CA LEU A 134 -19.51 -0.17 1.00
C LEU A 134 -20.16 -1.38 0.34
N ALA A 135 -21.29 -1.21 -0.34
CA ALA A 135 -21.98 -2.27 -1.07
C ALA A 135 -21.24 -2.69 -2.34
N ASP A 136 -20.56 -1.79 -3.03
CA ASP A 136 -19.67 -2.08 -4.17
C ASP A 136 -18.43 -2.80 -3.69
N ARG A 137 -17.91 -2.41 -2.52
CA ARG A 137 -16.87 -3.16 -1.85
C ARG A 137 -17.42 -4.55 -1.53
N GLU A 138 -18.55 -4.71 -0.84
CA GLU A 138 -19.17 -6.00 -0.53
C GLU A 138 -19.55 -6.84 -1.75
N ARG A 139 -20.01 -6.21 -2.84
CA ARG A 139 -20.31 -6.86 -4.13
C ARG A 139 -19.03 -7.24 -4.88
N GLY A 140 -17.97 -6.42 -4.79
CA GLY A 140 -16.61 -6.71 -5.25
C GLY A 140 -15.84 -7.66 -4.32
N VAL A 141 -16.25 -7.79 -3.05
CA VAL A 141 -15.84 -8.79 -2.05
C VAL A 141 -16.53 -10.13 -2.35
N LYS A 142 -17.65 -10.12 -3.09
CA LYS A 142 -18.23 -11.32 -3.71
C LYS A 142 -17.62 -11.57 -5.08
N LEU A 143 -16.30 -11.55 -5.18
CA LEU A 143 -15.67 -12.52 -6.07
C LEU A 143 -15.97 -13.89 -5.45
N PRO A 144 -16.39 -14.90 -6.23
CA PRO A 144 -16.53 -16.24 -5.69
C PRO A 144 -15.22 -16.59 -4.98
N LYS A 145 -15.27 -16.98 -3.69
CA LYS A 145 -14.09 -17.52 -3.01
C LYS A 145 -13.43 -18.49 -3.96
N ALA A 146 -12.12 -18.35 -4.15
CA ALA A 146 -11.41 -19.23 -5.06
C ALA A 146 -11.78 -20.67 -4.70
N THR A 147 -12.12 -21.50 -5.67
CA THR A 147 -12.47 -22.91 -5.37
C THR A 147 -11.23 -23.79 -5.46
N ASN A 148 -10.19 -23.28 -6.11
CA ASN A 148 -8.93 -23.96 -6.37
C ASN A 148 -7.76 -23.05 -5.98
N SER A 149 -6.63 -23.68 -5.64
CA SER A 149 -5.38 -22.96 -5.45
C SER A 149 -4.85 -22.41 -6.78
N VAL A 150 -4.23 -21.24 -6.75
CA VAL A 150 -3.68 -20.57 -7.93
C VAL A 150 -2.26 -20.09 -7.67
N LEU A 151 -1.46 -19.97 -8.73
CA LEU A 151 -0.16 -19.31 -8.65
C LEU A 151 -0.39 -17.81 -8.45
N LEU A 152 0.29 -17.20 -7.47
CA LEU A 152 0.21 -15.76 -7.24
C LEU A 152 0.61 -14.97 -8.50
N THR A 153 1.60 -15.48 -9.25
CA THR A 153 2.11 -14.89 -10.50
C THR A 153 1.10 -14.91 -11.65
N SER A 154 0.01 -15.68 -11.54
CA SER A 154 -1.08 -15.67 -12.53
C SER A 154 -2.08 -14.54 -12.31
N LEU A 155 -2.04 -13.87 -11.16
CA LEU A 155 -2.88 -12.71 -10.87
C LEU A 155 -2.34 -11.45 -11.57
N GLY A 156 -3.23 -10.48 -11.77
CA GLY A 156 -2.86 -9.14 -12.23
C GLY A 156 -1.94 -8.44 -11.23
N VAL A 157 -0.74 -8.09 -11.68
CA VAL A 157 0.24 -7.33 -10.90
C VAL A 157 -0.20 -5.86 -10.81
N THR A 158 -0.33 -5.32 -9.60
CA THR A 158 -0.74 -3.93 -9.38
C THR A 158 0.44 -2.96 -9.35
N GLN A 159 1.60 -3.43 -8.86
CA GLN A 159 2.85 -2.67 -8.83
C GLN A 159 4.03 -3.64 -8.88
N ARG A 160 5.14 -3.25 -9.54
CA ARG A 160 6.35 -4.07 -9.64
C ARG A 160 7.59 -3.20 -9.81
N SER A 161 8.62 -3.45 -9.01
CA SER A 161 9.95 -2.84 -9.15
C SER A 161 10.61 -3.26 -10.48
N ALA A 162 11.48 -2.40 -11.02
CA ALA A 162 12.09 -2.62 -12.34
C ALA A 162 12.93 -3.92 -12.43
N ASP A 163 13.60 -4.27 -11.32
CA ASP A 163 14.49 -5.44 -11.23
C ASP A 163 13.78 -6.75 -10.85
N ILE A 164 12.45 -6.73 -10.75
CA ILE A 164 11.65 -7.93 -10.48
C ILE A 164 11.20 -8.58 -11.79
N LYS A 165 11.49 -9.88 -11.91
CA LYS A 165 11.07 -10.73 -13.05
C LYS A 165 10.18 -11.86 -12.56
N LEU A 166 9.24 -12.25 -13.40
CA LEU A 166 8.46 -13.46 -13.20
C LEU A 166 9.03 -14.55 -14.10
N GLY A 167 9.28 -15.74 -13.56
CA GLY A 167 9.86 -16.85 -14.31
C GLY A 167 10.46 -17.92 -13.43
N ALA A 168 11.28 -18.80 -14.01
CA ALA A 168 11.87 -19.91 -13.29
C ALA A 168 12.98 -19.46 -12.32
N ALA A 169 13.17 -20.22 -11.24
CA ALA A 169 14.25 -20.05 -10.29
C ALA A 169 14.71 -21.40 -9.74
N ASP A 170 16.02 -21.54 -9.54
CA ASP A 170 16.62 -22.69 -8.86
C ASP A 170 17.04 -22.25 -7.45
N ILE A 171 16.50 -22.93 -6.43
CA ILE A 171 16.74 -22.62 -5.02
C ILE A 171 17.03 -23.92 -4.28
N ASN A 172 18.24 -24.03 -3.74
CA ASN A 172 18.74 -25.17 -2.99
C ASN A 172 18.57 -26.51 -3.72
N GLY A 173 18.95 -26.55 -5.00
CA GLY A 173 18.87 -27.71 -5.87
C GLY A 173 17.45 -28.05 -6.36
N ARG A 174 16.46 -27.21 -6.04
CA ARG A 174 15.08 -27.39 -6.48
C ARG A 174 14.70 -26.36 -7.55
N HIS A 175 14.23 -26.87 -8.68
CA HIS A 175 13.70 -26.05 -9.77
C HIS A 175 12.24 -25.63 -9.50
N TYR A 176 11.98 -24.33 -9.59
CA TYR A 176 10.66 -23.73 -9.50
C TYR A 176 10.31 -23.04 -10.82
N SER A 177 9.32 -23.55 -11.56
CA SER A 177 8.90 -23.00 -12.87
C SER A 177 8.33 -21.59 -12.78
N ASP A 178 7.66 -21.27 -11.66
CA ASP A 178 6.93 -20.04 -11.45
C ASP A 178 7.42 -19.36 -10.17
N SER A 179 8.25 -18.34 -10.33
CA SER A 179 8.88 -17.63 -9.23
C SER A 179 8.87 -16.12 -9.48
N ILE A 180 9.09 -15.37 -8.41
CA ILE A 180 9.34 -13.92 -8.45
C ILE A 180 10.82 -13.74 -8.15
N VAL A 181 11.59 -13.33 -9.15
CA VAL A 181 13.05 -13.24 -9.09
C VAL A 181 13.46 -11.77 -8.99
N TYR A 182 14.24 -11.45 -7.96
CA TYR A 182 14.93 -10.19 -7.82
C TYR A 182 16.40 -10.40 -8.20
N GLN A 183 16.74 -9.99 -9.42
CA GLN A 183 18.09 -10.12 -9.97
C GLN A 183 18.41 -8.92 -10.86
N CYS A 184 19.46 -8.21 -10.48
CA CYS A 184 20.01 -7.08 -11.22
C CYS A 184 21.10 -7.57 -12.20
N ARG A 185 21.27 -6.90 -13.34
CA ARG A 185 22.33 -7.26 -14.31
C ARG A 185 23.62 -6.49 -14.05
N ASP A 186 23.58 -5.18 -14.25
CA ASP A 186 24.76 -4.31 -14.20
C ASP A 186 24.81 -3.49 -12.91
N PHE A 187 23.65 -3.02 -12.46
CA PHE A 187 23.44 -2.33 -11.20
C PHE A 187 21.99 -2.50 -10.76
N ALA A 188 21.72 -2.28 -9.47
CA ALA A 188 20.37 -2.24 -8.95
C ALA A 188 19.72 -0.89 -9.26
N HIS A 189 18.55 -0.88 -9.90
CA HIS A 189 17.75 0.33 -10.12
C HIS A 189 17.08 0.77 -8.83
N GLU A 190 16.70 -0.21 -8.01
CA GLU A 190 16.13 -0.01 -6.69
C GLU A 190 16.93 -0.85 -5.68
N PRO A 191 17.18 -0.38 -4.44
CA PRO A 191 17.91 -1.17 -3.45
C PRO A 191 17.10 -2.38 -2.95
N GLN A 192 15.78 -2.38 -3.20
CA GLN A 192 14.82 -3.40 -2.81
C GLN A 192 13.94 -3.74 -4.01
N GLY A 193 13.65 -5.01 -4.20
CA GLY A 193 12.67 -5.48 -5.18
C GLY A 193 11.32 -5.68 -4.52
N SER A 194 10.25 -5.19 -5.14
CA SER A 194 8.88 -5.40 -4.66
C SER A 194 7.90 -5.73 -5.77
N ILE A 195 6.87 -6.50 -5.42
CA ILE A 195 5.73 -6.77 -6.30
C ILE A 195 4.44 -6.86 -5.49
N SER A 196 3.38 -6.26 -6.02
CA SER A 196 2.09 -6.12 -5.35
C SER A 196 0.96 -6.76 -6.17
N PHE A 197 -0.03 -7.29 -5.44
CA PHE A 197 -1.22 -7.95 -5.98
C PHE A 197 -2.46 -7.53 -5.20
N ASN A 198 -3.61 -7.52 -5.88
CA ASN A 198 -4.90 -7.47 -5.22
C ASN A 198 -5.42 -8.91 -5.06
N LEU A 199 -5.65 -9.34 -3.83
CA LEU A 199 -6.15 -10.67 -3.51
C LEU A 199 -7.69 -10.74 -3.49
N GLY A 200 -8.36 -9.59 -3.42
CA GLY A 200 -9.82 -9.49 -3.37
C GLY A 200 -10.45 -10.19 -2.17
N MET A 201 -9.68 -10.52 -1.12
CA MET A 201 -10.12 -11.34 0.03
C MET A 201 -10.64 -12.74 -0.36
N ASN A 202 -10.16 -13.29 -1.49
CA ASN A 202 -10.66 -14.55 -2.04
C ASN A 202 -9.90 -15.80 -1.58
N TYR A 203 -8.83 -15.63 -0.83
CA TYR A 203 -7.88 -16.66 -0.48
C TYR A 203 -7.67 -16.67 1.03
N ARG A 204 -7.36 -17.82 1.62
CA ARG A 204 -7.07 -17.95 3.05
C ARG A 204 -5.60 -18.13 3.37
N LYS A 205 -4.84 -18.68 2.43
CA LYS A 205 -3.46 -19.05 2.72
C LYS A 205 -2.56 -18.78 1.54
N LEU A 206 -1.45 -18.10 1.79
CA LEU A 206 -0.31 -18.00 0.88
C LEU A 206 0.77 -18.96 1.34
N GLU A 207 1.26 -19.80 0.44
CA GLU A 207 2.46 -20.61 0.62
C GLU A 207 3.52 -20.16 -0.37
N VAL A 208 4.75 -19.92 0.09
CA VAL A 208 5.85 -19.45 -0.75
C VAL A 208 7.21 -19.85 -0.16
N THR A 209 8.20 -20.14 -1.00
CA THR A 209 9.58 -20.37 -0.56
C THR A 209 10.42 -19.10 -0.75
N ALA A 210 11.07 -18.59 0.30
CA ALA A 210 12.09 -17.55 0.19
C ALA A 210 13.49 -18.19 0.06
N GLY A 211 14.31 -17.72 -0.88
CA GLY A 211 15.66 -18.27 -1.06
C GLY A 211 16.61 -17.39 -1.86
N VAL A 212 17.90 -17.70 -1.71
CA VAL A 212 18.98 -17.22 -2.58
C VAL A 212 19.07 -18.17 -3.77
N LEU A 213 19.29 -17.62 -4.98
CA LEU A 213 19.42 -18.43 -6.18
C LEU A 213 20.68 -19.32 -6.13
N ASP A 214 20.59 -20.51 -6.75
CA ASP A 214 21.73 -21.43 -6.82
C ASP A 214 22.89 -20.89 -7.68
N ASN A 215 22.58 -20.03 -8.65
CA ASN A 215 23.57 -19.36 -9.48
C ASN A 215 24.06 -18.02 -8.91
N ALA A 216 23.75 -17.71 -7.64
CA ALA A 216 24.19 -16.46 -7.04
C ALA A 216 25.73 -16.37 -7.02
N ALA A 217 26.27 -15.25 -7.49
CA ALA A 217 27.70 -14.99 -7.58
C ALA A 217 28.37 -14.84 -6.20
N ASP A 218 27.61 -14.46 -5.18
CA ASP A 218 28.08 -14.38 -3.79
C ASP A 218 27.54 -15.54 -2.95
N PRO A 219 28.37 -16.56 -2.63
CA PRO A 219 27.95 -17.70 -1.83
C PRO A 219 27.57 -17.33 -0.38
N GLY A 220 28.08 -16.19 0.11
CA GLY A 220 27.80 -15.67 1.44
C GLY A 220 26.55 -14.79 1.48
N GLN A 221 25.83 -14.63 0.36
CA GLN A 221 24.70 -13.72 0.29
C GLN A 221 23.62 -14.06 1.32
N THR A 222 23.17 -13.02 2.02
CA THR A 222 21.93 -13.01 2.79
C THR A 222 20.86 -12.22 2.05
N GLY A 223 19.63 -12.74 2.06
CA GLY A 223 18.46 -12.03 1.57
C GLY A 223 17.44 -11.83 2.69
N VAL A 224 16.83 -10.65 2.73
CA VAL A 224 15.70 -10.34 3.62
C VAL A 224 14.43 -10.32 2.79
N PHE A 225 13.41 -11.00 3.30
CA PHE A 225 12.13 -11.23 2.64
C PHE A 225 11.00 -10.80 3.56
N GLN A 226 10.14 -9.91 3.09
CA GLN A 226 8.99 -9.40 3.81
C GLN A 226 7.70 -9.71 3.05
N VAL A 227 6.72 -10.25 3.77
CA VAL A 227 5.33 -10.38 3.33
C VAL A 227 4.53 -9.27 3.99
N ILE A 228 4.01 -8.35 3.18
CA ILE A 228 3.27 -7.18 3.63
C ILE A 228 1.82 -7.33 3.18
N THR A 229 0.87 -7.25 4.12
CA THR A 229 -0.57 -7.32 3.83
C THR A 229 -1.23 -6.01 4.26
N ASP A 230 -1.97 -5.39 3.35
CA ASP A 230 -2.70 -4.14 3.61
C ASP A 230 -1.84 -3.07 4.32
N GLY A 231 -0.57 -2.97 3.89
CA GLY A 231 0.40 -2.01 4.40
C GLY A 231 1.19 -2.44 5.63
N GLN A 232 0.87 -3.58 6.27
CA GLN A 232 1.57 -4.07 7.46
C GLN A 232 2.45 -5.28 7.17
N VAL A 233 3.68 -5.28 7.71
CA VAL A 233 4.59 -6.45 7.64
C VAL A 233 4.01 -7.58 8.49
N ARG A 234 3.58 -8.67 7.85
CA ARG A 234 3.07 -9.87 8.53
C ARG A 234 4.17 -10.87 8.85
N LYS A 235 5.16 -10.96 7.97
CA LYS A 235 6.28 -11.88 8.13
C LYS A 235 7.54 -11.26 7.56
N GLU A 236 8.63 -11.41 8.29
CA GLU A 236 9.98 -11.13 7.81
C GLU A 236 10.87 -12.34 8.09
N VAL A 237 11.69 -12.70 7.11
CA VAL A 237 12.71 -13.74 7.27
C VAL A 237 14.01 -13.32 6.60
N THR A 238 15.12 -13.75 7.18
CA THR A 238 16.44 -13.68 6.55
C THR A 238 16.86 -15.08 6.13
N VAL A 239 17.28 -15.24 4.87
CA VAL A 239 17.71 -16.51 4.29
C VAL A 239 19.13 -16.40 3.77
N ARG A 240 19.82 -17.55 3.71
CA ARG A 240 21.17 -17.71 3.15
C ARG A 240 21.13 -18.72 2.01
N GLN A 241 22.16 -18.72 1.16
CA GLN A 241 22.31 -19.76 0.16
C GLN A 241 22.34 -21.15 0.81
N GLY A 242 21.64 -22.12 0.22
CA GLY A 242 21.46 -23.47 0.78
C GLY A 242 20.50 -23.58 1.98
N GLN A 243 19.94 -22.46 2.46
CA GLN A 243 19.02 -22.43 3.61
C GLN A 243 17.72 -21.68 3.28
N PRO A 244 16.91 -22.19 2.33
CA PRO A 244 15.63 -21.58 1.99
C PRO A 244 14.63 -21.72 3.15
N GLN A 245 13.65 -20.82 3.21
CA GLN A 245 12.55 -20.89 4.17
C GLN A 245 11.20 -20.98 3.47
N ASN A 246 10.39 -21.96 3.86
CA ASN A 246 9.00 -22.05 3.43
C ASN A 246 8.13 -21.22 4.38
N LEU A 247 7.34 -20.32 3.82
CA LEU A 247 6.46 -19.42 4.54
C LEU A 247 5.01 -19.79 4.25
N THR A 248 4.21 -19.83 5.31
CA THR A 248 2.75 -20.01 5.24
C THR A 248 2.10 -18.84 5.95
N ILE A 249 1.35 -18.03 5.21
CA ILE A 249 0.75 -16.79 5.70
C ILE A 249 -0.77 -16.87 5.57
N ASP A 250 -1.49 -16.52 6.64
CA ASP A 250 -2.94 -16.34 6.58
C ASP A 250 -3.27 -15.05 5.81
N VAL A 251 -4.09 -15.19 4.76
CA VAL A 251 -4.54 -14.11 3.89
C VAL A 251 -6.06 -14.00 3.79
N SER A 252 -6.79 -14.63 4.73
CA SER A 252 -8.26 -14.77 4.71
C SER A 252 -9.03 -13.45 4.51
N ASP A 253 -8.54 -12.36 5.09
CA ASP A 253 -9.16 -11.03 5.01
C ASP A 253 -8.24 -10.00 4.35
N VAL A 254 -7.29 -10.46 3.54
CA VAL A 254 -6.29 -9.58 2.90
C VAL A 254 -6.80 -9.08 1.56
N LEU A 255 -6.81 -7.76 1.39
CA LEU A 255 -7.15 -7.13 0.10
C LEU A 255 -5.90 -6.96 -0.76
N ASN A 256 -4.81 -6.47 -0.18
CA ASN A 256 -3.58 -6.17 -0.89
C ASN A 256 -2.41 -6.95 -0.30
N LEU A 257 -1.66 -7.61 -1.16
CA LEU A 257 -0.43 -8.31 -0.83
C LEU A 257 0.75 -7.62 -1.52
N ARG A 258 1.83 -7.38 -0.79
CA ARG A 258 3.12 -6.97 -1.33
C ARG A 258 4.21 -7.91 -0.84
N LEU A 259 4.98 -8.46 -1.77
CA LEU A 259 6.18 -9.23 -1.49
C LEU A 259 7.39 -8.33 -1.73
N LEU A 260 8.18 -8.10 -0.69
CA LEU A 260 9.37 -7.25 -0.72
C LEU A 260 10.60 -8.09 -0.41
N VAL A 261 11.66 -7.90 -1.18
CA VAL A 261 12.90 -8.64 -1.04
C VAL A 261 14.09 -7.71 -1.25
N TYR A 262 15.14 -7.87 -0.44
CA TYR A 262 16.38 -7.14 -0.64
C TYR A 262 17.57 -7.87 -0.07
N ARG A 263 18.74 -7.52 -0.60
CA ARG A 263 20.03 -7.91 -0.03
C ARG A 263 20.55 -6.73 0.81
N PRO A 264 20.87 -6.93 2.10
CA PRO A 264 21.49 -5.88 2.91
C PRO A 264 22.76 -5.32 2.26
N GLY A 265 22.91 -4.00 2.27
CA GLY A 265 24.08 -3.34 1.68
C GLY A 265 24.03 -3.14 0.16
N THR A 266 22.95 -3.52 -0.52
CA THR A 266 22.77 -3.21 -1.96
C THR A 266 22.84 -1.70 -2.20
N THR A 267 23.62 -1.30 -3.20
CA THR A 267 23.84 0.11 -3.57
C THR A 267 23.34 0.33 -5.00
N VAL A 268 22.62 1.44 -5.21
CA VAL A 268 22.08 1.83 -6.52
C VAL A 268 23.05 2.71 -7.33
N HIS A 269 24.14 3.19 -6.71
CA HIS A 269 25.03 4.17 -7.36
C HIS A 269 26.40 3.56 -7.69
N PRO A 270 26.80 3.48 -8.98
CA PRO A 270 28.05 2.86 -9.41
C PRO A 270 29.32 3.43 -8.74
N MET A 271 29.39 4.76 -8.55
CA MET A 271 30.53 5.37 -7.84
C MET A 271 30.62 4.98 -6.36
N LEU A 272 29.48 4.85 -5.66
CA LEU A 272 29.46 4.43 -4.25
C LEU A 272 29.82 2.95 -4.12
N ALA A 273 29.34 2.14 -5.07
CA ALA A 273 29.73 0.74 -5.24
C ALA A 273 31.26 0.58 -5.36
N GLY A 274 31.93 1.40 -6.18
CA GLY A 274 33.39 1.42 -6.29
C GLY A 274 34.12 1.81 -5.00
N ALA A 275 33.64 2.85 -4.31
CA ALA A 275 34.21 3.27 -3.02
C ALA A 275 34.07 2.20 -1.93
N ARG A 276 32.95 1.47 -1.91
CA ARG A 276 32.71 0.35 -0.99
C ARG A 276 33.65 -0.82 -1.24
N LEU A 277 33.90 -1.17 -2.51
CA LEU A 277 34.88 -2.20 -2.87
C LEU A 277 36.29 -1.85 -2.36
N MET A 278 36.71 -0.59 -2.50
CA MET A 278 38.00 -0.12 -1.97
C MET A 278 38.06 -0.17 -0.43
N GLY A 279 36.91 -0.02 0.24
CA GLY A 279 36.77 -0.17 1.69
C GLY A 279 36.55 -1.61 2.18
N GLY A 280 36.69 -2.62 1.30
CA GLY A 280 36.53 -4.04 1.66
C GLY A 280 35.09 -4.52 1.81
N GLN A 281 34.10 -3.71 1.39
CA GLN A 281 32.69 -4.09 1.40
C GLN A 281 32.29 -4.79 0.10
N SER A 282 31.42 -5.80 0.22
CA SER A 282 30.87 -6.51 -0.93
C SER A 282 29.99 -5.60 -1.78
N ASN A 283 30.15 -5.68 -3.10
CA ASN A 283 29.33 -4.99 -4.10
C ASN A 283 28.62 -5.99 -5.04
N TYR A 284 28.46 -7.24 -4.59
CA TYR A 284 27.67 -8.20 -5.34
C TYR A 284 26.19 -7.77 -5.35
N LEU A 285 25.55 -8.02 -6.49
CA LEU A 285 24.15 -7.69 -6.71
C LEU A 285 23.22 -8.67 -6.00
N PRO A 286 21.96 -8.29 -5.74
CA PRO A 286 20.98 -9.20 -5.18
C PRO A 286 20.60 -10.28 -6.19
N GLU A 287 20.61 -11.53 -5.74
CA GLU A 287 20.20 -12.72 -6.51
C GLU A 287 19.29 -13.58 -5.66
N LEU A 288 18.03 -13.15 -5.56
CA LEU A 288 17.05 -13.59 -4.58
C LEU A 288 15.75 -13.98 -5.28
N ALA A 289 15.01 -14.96 -4.76
CA ALA A 289 13.74 -15.35 -5.34
C ALA A 289 12.70 -15.81 -4.31
N TRP A 290 11.45 -15.53 -4.64
CA TRP A 290 10.28 -16.20 -4.09
C TRP A 290 9.91 -17.37 -5.00
N GLY A 291 10.19 -18.60 -4.56
CA GLY A 291 9.87 -19.83 -5.26
C GLY A 291 8.40 -20.22 -5.09
N LYS A 292 7.70 -20.40 -6.22
CA LYS A 292 6.32 -20.90 -6.34
C LYS A 292 5.36 -20.36 -5.27
N PRO A 293 5.06 -19.06 -5.29
CA PRO A 293 4.01 -18.50 -4.47
C PRO A 293 2.64 -19.03 -4.91
N VAL A 294 1.95 -19.77 -4.04
CA VAL A 294 0.63 -20.36 -4.27
C VAL A 294 -0.37 -19.78 -3.27
N LEU A 295 -1.51 -19.32 -3.77
CA LEU A 295 -2.66 -18.95 -2.95
C LEU A 295 -3.63 -20.11 -2.88
N HIS A 296 -4.18 -20.34 -1.70
CA HIS A 296 -5.18 -21.38 -1.42
C HIS A 296 -6.45 -20.74 -0.85
N PRO A 297 -7.63 -21.33 -1.11
CA PRO A 297 -8.92 -20.80 -0.66
C PRO A 297 -9.33 -21.07 0.79
#